data_AF-A0A950PVT1-F1
#
_entry.id   AF-A0A950PVT1-F1
#
_cell.length_a   1.000
_cell.length_b   1.000
_cell.length_c   1.000
_cell.angle_alpha   90.00
_cell.angle_beta   90.00
_cell.angle_gamma   90.00
#
_symmetry.space_group_name_H-M   'P 1'
#
loop_
_entity.id
_entity.type
_entity.pdbx_description
1 polymer ?
#
loop_
_entity_poly.entity_id
_entity_poly.type
_entity_poly.pdbx_seq_one_letter_code
_entity_poly.pdbx_strand_id
1 'polypeptide(L)'
;GPYGLAIAPEGYTGIIETTEHGGYPLLDHLHQILGGPVVWTPGIDGAAVLSLRGGDFLMDVGQDISMGYLAHDADSITLYLEESLTFRVLERDAVVVLSS
;
A
#
# COMPACT_ATOMS: atom_id res chain seq x y z
N GLY A 1 -14.16 5.60 -6.65
CA GLY A 1 -14.58 6.14 -5.35
C GLY A 1 -15.02 5.00 -4.44
N PRO A 2 -14.69 5.01 -3.13
CA PRO A 2 -13.73 5.91 -2.47
C PRO A 2 -12.34 5.85 -3.13
N TYR A 3 -11.45 6.77 -2.81
CA TYR A 3 -10.08 6.80 -3.37
C TYR A 3 -9.05 6.60 -2.26
N GLY A 4 -8.02 5.79 -2.52
CA GLY A 4 -6.88 5.61 -1.63
C GLY A 4 -5.65 6.32 -2.20
N LEU A 5 -4.85 6.94 -1.34
CA LEU A 5 -3.55 7.51 -1.68
C LEU A 5 -2.45 6.61 -1.13
N ALA A 6 -1.70 5.94 -2.00
CA ALA A 6 -0.45 5.29 -1.65
C ALA A 6 0.69 6.29 -1.86
N ILE A 7 1.51 6.54 -0.85
CA ILE A 7 2.58 7.56 -0.93
C ILE A 7 3.87 7.07 -0.28
N ALA A 8 4.99 7.42 -0.90
CA ALA A 8 6.33 7.11 -0.42
C ALA A 8 6.58 7.72 0.98
N PRO A 9 7.52 7.16 1.76
CA PRO A 9 7.76 7.56 3.15
C PRO A 9 7.98 9.07 3.35
N GLU A 10 8.77 9.71 2.48
CA GLU A 10 9.05 11.15 2.57
C GLU A 10 7.78 12.00 2.42
N GLY A 11 6.95 11.67 1.44
CA GLY A 11 5.67 12.36 1.22
C GLY A 11 4.67 12.11 2.35
N TYR A 12 4.62 10.90 2.90
CA TYR A 12 3.77 10.58 4.03
C TYR A 12 4.16 11.36 5.30
N THR A 13 5.46 11.41 5.61
CA THR A 13 5.97 12.24 6.72
C THR A 13 5.61 13.70 6.51
N GLY A 14 5.80 14.23 5.30
CA GLY A 14 5.40 15.60 4.96
C GLY A 14 3.92 15.87 5.17
N ILE A 15 3.04 14.90 4.86
CA ILE A 15 1.59 15.02 5.09
C ILE A 15 1.28 15.11 6.58
N ILE A 16 1.89 14.25 7.41
CA ILE A 16 1.62 14.22 8.86
C ILE A 16 2.14 15.47 9.55
N GLU A 17 3.30 15.98 9.14
CA GLU A 17 3.93 17.13 9.77
C GLU A 17 3.31 18.47 9.35
N THR A 18 2.51 18.48 8.27
CA THR A 18 1.93 19.71 7.71
C THR A 18 0.55 20.00 8.30
N THR A 19 0.36 21.26 8.70
CA THR A 19 -0.95 21.83 9.03
C THR A 19 -1.31 22.90 8.02
N GLU A 20 -2.57 22.94 7.62
CA GLU A 20 -3.08 23.95 6.71
C GLU A 20 -3.39 25.27 7.44
N HIS A 21 -3.70 26.32 6.66
CA HIS A 21 -4.08 27.62 7.19
C HIS A 21 -5.29 27.48 8.12
N GLY A 22 -5.07 27.72 9.42
CA GLY A 22 -6.07 27.51 10.47
C GLY A 22 -5.72 26.38 11.44
N GLY A 23 -4.59 25.70 11.27
CA GLY A 23 -4.12 24.63 12.17
C GLY A 23 -4.80 23.28 11.92
N TYR A 24 -5.51 23.13 10.80
CA TYR A 24 -6.17 21.89 10.44
C TYR A 24 -5.15 20.88 9.90
N PRO A 25 -5.08 19.64 10.41
CA PRO A 25 -4.14 18.65 9.91
C PRO A 25 -4.37 18.33 8.44
N LEU A 26 -3.31 18.40 7.62
CA LEU A 26 -3.41 18.09 6.18
C LEU A 26 -3.93 16.67 5.94
N LEU A 27 -3.55 15.72 6.80
CA LEU A 27 -4.04 14.35 6.76
C LEU A 27 -5.57 14.25 6.83
N ASP A 28 -6.21 15.02 7.70
CA ASP A 28 -7.67 14.99 7.87
C ASP A 28 -8.37 15.58 6.64
N HIS A 29 -7.80 16.65 6.06
CA HIS A 29 -8.33 17.23 4.83
C HIS A 29 -8.24 16.25 3.65
N LEU A 30 -7.11 15.55 3.52
CA LEU A 30 -6.94 14.51 2.51
C LEU A 30 -7.95 13.37 2.69
N HIS A 31 -8.22 12.94 3.91
CA HIS A 31 -9.27 11.94 4.17
C HIS A 31 -10.65 12.42 3.72
N GLN A 32 -10.99 13.70 3.90
CA GLN A 32 -12.26 14.26 3.43
C GLN A 32 -12.36 14.31 1.89
N ILE A 33 -11.27 14.69 1.21
CA ILE A 33 -11.23 14.76 -0.25
C ILE A 33 -11.31 13.35 -0.87
N LEU A 34 -10.50 12.42 -0.36
CA LEU A 34 -10.34 11.09 -0.93
C LEU A 34 -11.52 10.16 -0.58
N GLY A 35 -12.13 10.36 0.60
CA GLY A 35 -13.12 9.44 1.16
C GLY A 35 -12.55 8.04 1.44
N GLY A 36 -11.23 7.88 1.40
CA GLY A 36 -10.50 6.64 1.62
C GLY A 36 -9.12 6.90 2.25
N PRO A 37 -8.29 5.87 2.42
CA PRO A 37 -7.10 5.92 3.25
C PRO A 37 -5.93 6.65 2.58
N VAL A 38 -5.09 7.30 3.38
CA VAL A 38 -3.72 7.69 3.02
C VAL A 38 -2.75 6.67 3.61
N VAL A 39 -2.01 5.96 2.76
CA VAL A 39 -1.22 4.77 3.11
C VAL A 39 0.27 5.04 2.91
N TRP A 40 1.02 4.91 3.99
CA TRP A 40 2.48 4.87 3.96
C TRP A 40 2.96 3.64 3.18
N THR A 41 3.67 3.87 2.07
CA THR A 41 4.00 2.81 1.11
C THR A 41 5.49 2.83 0.80
N PRO A 42 6.32 2.04 1.52
CA PRO A 42 7.78 2.08 1.37
C PRO A 42 8.30 1.42 0.09
N GLY A 43 7.47 0.63 -0.60
CA GLY A 43 7.84 -0.07 -1.82
C GLY A 43 7.65 0.73 -3.11
N ILE A 44 7.31 2.03 -3.02
CA ILE A 44 7.11 2.91 -4.18
C ILE A 44 7.87 4.22 -4.02
N ASP A 45 8.15 4.85 -5.15
CA ASP A 45 8.56 6.26 -5.24
C ASP A 45 7.34 7.14 -5.58
N GLY A 46 7.36 8.40 -5.13
CA GLY A 46 6.28 9.34 -5.39
C GLY A 46 4.96 8.93 -4.73
N ALA A 47 3.86 8.99 -5.48
CA ALA A 47 2.55 8.58 -4.99
C ALA A 47 1.64 8.01 -6.10
N ALA A 48 0.60 7.30 -5.70
CA ALA A 48 -0.48 6.85 -6.57
C ALA A 48 -1.84 7.04 -5.89
N VAL A 49 -2.81 7.54 -6.65
CA VAL A 49 -4.21 7.62 -6.22
C VAL A 49 -4.99 6.51 -6.93
N LEU A 50 -5.66 5.66 -6.16
CA LEU A 50 -6.37 4.49 -6.65
C LEU A 50 -7.86 4.58 -6.33
N SER A 51 -8.71 4.15 -7.26
CA SER A 51 -10.12 3.90 -6.99
C SER A 51 -10.29 2.60 -6.20
N LEU A 52 -11.03 2.66 -5.09
CA LEU A 52 -11.36 1.53 -4.22
C LEU A 52 -12.79 0.99 -4.45
N ARG A 53 -13.34 1.21 -5.65
CA ARG A 53 -14.68 0.69 -6.02
C ARG A 53 -14.72 -0.85 -6.15
N GLY A 54 -13.56 -1.50 -6.15
CA GLY A 54 -13.39 -2.94 -6.28
C GLY A 54 -13.33 -3.41 -7.74
N GLY A 55 -12.69 -4.57 -7.96
CA GLY A 55 -12.61 -5.22 -9.26
C GLY A 55 -11.57 -4.67 -10.25
N ASP A 56 -10.97 -3.51 -9.98
CA ASP A 56 -9.97 -2.89 -10.87
C ASP A 56 -8.55 -3.49 -10.72
N PHE A 57 -8.21 -3.90 -9.50
CA PHE A 57 -6.93 -4.52 -9.12
C PHE A 57 -7.20 -5.86 -8.45
N LEU A 58 -6.64 -6.93 -8.98
CA LEU A 58 -6.83 -8.28 -8.45
C LEU A 58 -5.51 -8.88 -8.01
N MET A 59 -5.48 -9.37 -6.77
CA MET A 59 -4.42 -10.22 -6.24
C MET A 59 -5.02 -11.59 -5.97
N ASP A 60 -4.64 -12.58 -6.79
CA ASP A 60 -5.07 -13.95 -6.61
C ASP A 60 -4.01 -14.67 -5.76
N VAL A 61 -4.42 -15.14 -4.58
CA VAL A 61 -3.56 -15.87 -3.65
C VAL A 61 -3.88 -17.35 -3.75
N GLY A 62 -2.95 -18.13 -4.29
CA GLY A 62 -3.03 -19.59 -4.31
C GLY A 62 -2.63 -20.19 -2.96
N GLN A 63 -1.55 -19.68 -2.37
CA GLN A 63 -1.13 -19.97 -1.01
C GLN A 63 -0.71 -18.66 -0.34
N ASP A 64 -1.32 -18.36 0.80
CA ASP A 64 -0.94 -17.23 1.65
C ASP A 64 0.39 -17.50 2.36
N ILE A 65 1.03 -16.46 2.89
CA ILE A 65 2.33 -16.55 3.54
C ILE A 65 2.32 -17.65 4.60
N SER A 66 3.13 -18.66 4.36
CA SER A 66 3.21 -19.87 5.19
C SER A 66 4.66 -20.12 5.58
N MET A 67 4.86 -20.70 6.77
CA MET A 67 6.18 -21.07 7.26
C MET A 67 6.40 -22.56 7.12
N GLY A 68 7.42 -22.94 6.35
CA GLY A 68 7.82 -24.33 6.11
C GLY A 68 9.09 -24.70 6.87
N TYR A 69 9.21 -25.99 7.19
CA TYR A 69 10.43 -26.57 7.74
C TYR A 69 11.33 -27.07 6.60
N LEU A 70 12.62 -26.69 6.63
CA LEU A 70 13.60 -27.17 5.65
C LEU A 70 14.54 -28.23 6.25
N ALA A 71 15.20 -27.92 7.37
CA ALA A 71 16.20 -28.79 8.00
C ALA A 71 16.46 -28.37 9.46
N HIS A 72 17.16 -29.20 10.23
CA HIS A 72 17.75 -28.79 11.52
C HIS A 72 19.09 -29.50 11.75
N ASP A 73 19.95 -28.90 12.57
CA ASP A 73 21.15 -29.51 13.13
C ASP A 73 21.14 -29.44 14.67
N ALA A 74 22.28 -29.64 15.31
CA ALA A 74 22.39 -29.63 16.77
C ALA A 74 22.10 -28.24 17.38
N ASP A 75 22.26 -27.17 16.61
CA ASP A 75 22.27 -25.79 17.11
C ASP A 75 21.15 -24.92 16.50
N SER A 76 20.57 -25.34 15.36
CA SER A 76 19.67 -24.50 14.59
C SER A 76 18.60 -25.26 13.82
N ILE A 77 17.51 -24.54 13.50
CA ILE A 77 16.45 -24.99 12.62
C ILE A 77 16.38 -24.02 11.45
N THR A 78 16.38 -24.55 10.23
CA THR A 78 16.15 -23.79 9.01
C THR A 78 14.69 -23.89 8.62
N LEU A 79 14.03 -22.73 8.60
CA LEU A 79 12.65 -22.56 8.14
C LEU A 79 12.66 -21.70 6.87
N TYR A 80 11.59 -21.76 6.10
CA TYR A 80 11.37 -20.90 4.94
C TYR A 80 9.98 -20.26 4.99
N LEU A 81 9.84 -19.12 4.31
CA LEU A 81 8.54 -18.56 3.98
C LEU A 81 8.19 -18.94 2.55
N GLU A 82 6.95 -19.34 2.31
CA GLU A 82 6.44 -19.64 0.99
C GLU A 82 5.08 -18.98 0.80
N GLU A 83 4.91 -18.33 -0.35
CA GLU A 83 3.66 -17.75 -0.84
C GLU A 83 3.53 -18.07 -2.34
N SER A 84 2.29 -18.17 -2.81
CA SER A 84 2.01 -18.27 -4.24
C SER A 84 0.90 -17.28 -4.58
N LEU A 85 1.24 -16.23 -5.30
CA LEU A 85 0.29 -15.19 -5.71
C LEU A 85 0.53 -14.73 -7.14
N THR A 86 -0.48 -14.10 -7.72
CA THR A 86 -0.35 -13.28 -8.94
C THR A 86 -1.13 -11.98 -8.79
N PHE A 87 -0.69 -10.94 -9.49
CA PHE A 87 -1.33 -9.63 -9.46
C PHE A 87 -1.68 -9.17 -10.88
N ARG A 88 -2.87 -8.61 -11.05
CA ARG A 88 -3.42 -8.16 -12.33
C ARG A 88 -4.10 -6.80 -12.21
N VAL A 89 -3.83 -5.93 -13.17
CA VAL A 89 -4.53 -4.65 -13.35
C VAL A 89 -5.55 -4.84 -14.46
N LEU A 90 -6.84 -4.79 -14.12
CA LEU A 90 -7.93 -4.95 -15.07
C LEU A 90 -8.37 -3.61 -15.67
N GLU A 91 -8.40 -2.56 -14.85
CA GLU A 91 -8.75 -1.21 -15.27
C GLU A 91 -7.61 -0.25 -14.94
N ARG A 92 -6.92 0.25 -15.97
CA ARG A 92 -5.77 1.15 -15.78
C ARG A 92 -6.22 2.56 -15.43
N ASP A 93 -7.42 2.96 -15.86
CA ASP A 93 -7.97 4.28 -15.58
C ASP A 93 -8.43 4.41 -14.10
N ALA A 94 -8.35 3.32 -13.33
CA ALA A 94 -8.63 3.31 -11.89
C ALA A 94 -7.43 3.77 -11.04
N VAL A 95 -6.28 4.12 -11.64
CA VAL A 95 -5.10 4.64 -10.93
C VAL A 95 -4.50 5.84 -11.64
N VAL A 96 -4.04 6.81 -10.86
CA VAL A 96 -3.21 7.92 -11.34
C VAL A 96 -1.90 7.92 -10.55
N VAL A 97 -0.78 7.84 -11.26
CA VAL A 97 0.56 7.94 -10.67
C VAL A 97 0.99 9.41 -10.65
N LEU A 98 1.48 9.86 -9.50
CA LEU A 98 2.03 11.18 -9.26
C LEU A 98 3.55 11.04 -9.19
N SER A 99 4.22 11.38 -10.29
CA SER A 99 5.68 11.45 -10.35
C SER A 99 6.18 12.74 -9.71
N SER A 100 7.29 12.65 -8.97
CA SER A 100 8.08 13.79 -8.48
C SER A 100 8.84 14.49 -9.61
#